data_AF-A0A1I7FLN6-F1
#
_entry.id   AF-A0A1I7FLN6-F1
#
_cell.length_a   1.000
_cell.length_b   1.000
_cell.length_c   1.000
_cell.angle_alpha   90.00
_cell.angle_beta   90.00
_cell.angle_gamma   90.00
#
_symmetry.space_group_name_H-M   'P 1'
#
loop_
_entity.id
_entity.type
_entity.pdbx_description
1 polymer ?
#
loop_
_entity_poly.entity_id
_entity_poly.type
_entity_poly.pdbx_seq_one_letter_code
_entity_poly.pdbx_strand_id
1 'polypeptide(L)'
;MSDANTSAPAETGELDMSAAADLVPDDAFELAEDSSEEHPEGGTEPAAEEAPTEEEPEGDLPPEPTEEEPPAEPEQPEPTTDGPQTVVIDGKAIPLQEVQNGYLRQADYTRKTQEVAAERQALQAERTTVTNDRQQLASILDLATDIVKAHLPPEPDPALIDTDVVGYMQQDRAYKAAMAELQKLADARKTANAGSEQERQAADEQAQTAQRDAIANEYRTLQSKVPELRTPEGHKAFFARAEAAGAHYGLSPQDVQGIQDHRALLVLSDAAKWRELQAKKPAAVQRAQAAPPIRAAARQAPGTRSADAVASARARLERDGSIEAAADLLDDSLFS
;
A
#
# COMPACT_ATOMS: atom_id res chain seq x y z
N MET A 1 58.80 23.89 -15.08
CA MET A 1 58.66 22.85 -14.05
C MET A 1 57.19 22.64 -13.87
N SER A 2 56.77 21.42 -14.17
CA SER A 2 55.38 20.98 -14.25
C SER A 2 55.01 20.42 -12.89
N ASP A 3 54.02 20.99 -12.22
CA ASP A 3 53.35 20.31 -11.12
C ASP A 3 51.88 20.16 -11.49
N ALA A 4 51.54 18.89 -11.70
CA ALA A 4 50.20 18.39 -11.81
C ALA A 4 49.56 18.38 -10.42
N ASN A 5 48.30 18.82 -10.31
CA ASN A 5 47.43 18.22 -9.31
C ASN A 5 46.06 17.96 -9.91
N THR A 6 45.82 16.66 -10.09
CA THR A 6 44.59 16.02 -10.52
C THR A 6 43.47 16.30 -9.51
N SER A 7 42.37 16.87 -9.99
CA SER A 7 41.10 16.93 -9.26
C SER A 7 40.25 15.73 -9.70
N ALA A 8 39.95 14.83 -8.75
CA ALA A 8 39.01 13.73 -8.90
C ALA A 8 37.64 14.11 -8.27
N PRO A 9 36.52 13.57 -8.75
CA PRO A 9 35.17 14.08 -8.45
C PRO A 9 34.41 13.28 -7.36
N ALA A 10 33.44 13.98 -6.75
CA ALA A 10 32.14 13.53 -6.24
C ALA A 10 32.08 12.33 -5.28
N GLU A 11 31.93 12.65 -3.99
CA GLU A 11 31.50 11.75 -2.93
C GLU A 11 29.95 11.77 -2.85
N THR A 12 29.30 10.82 -3.54
CA THR A 12 27.89 10.49 -3.31
C THR A 12 27.82 9.46 -2.19
N GLY A 13 27.15 9.81 -1.09
CA GLY A 13 26.98 8.96 0.08
C GLY A 13 26.32 7.63 -0.26
N GLU A 14 27.09 6.55 -0.12
CA GLU A 14 26.60 5.18 -0.08
C GLU A 14 25.83 4.98 1.23
N LEU A 15 24.52 4.73 1.13
CA LEU A 15 23.75 4.15 2.22
C LEU A 15 24.15 2.68 2.33
N ASP A 16 24.95 2.38 3.35
CA ASP A 16 25.35 1.04 3.78
C ASP A 16 24.10 0.21 4.15
N MET A 17 23.65 -0.63 3.22
CA MET A 17 22.52 -1.54 3.35
C MET A 17 22.93 -2.93 3.86
N SER A 18 24.12 -3.07 4.47
CA SER A 18 24.46 -4.30 5.22
C SER A 18 23.55 -4.53 6.44
N ALA A 19 22.79 -3.51 6.85
CA ALA A 19 21.76 -3.59 7.89
C ALA A 19 20.39 -4.14 7.41
N ALA A 20 20.15 -4.29 6.09
CA ALA A 20 18.86 -4.75 5.57
C ALA A 20 18.64 -6.27 5.73
N ALA A 21 19.70 -7.04 6.02
CA ALA A 21 19.58 -8.47 6.32
C ALA A 21 19.02 -8.75 7.73
N ASP A 22 18.94 -7.73 8.60
CA ASP A 22 18.47 -7.81 9.98
C ASP A 22 17.02 -7.28 10.16
N LEU A 23 16.36 -6.93 9.04
CA LEU A 23 15.02 -6.33 9.00
C LEU A 23 13.92 -7.31 8.55
N VAL A 24 14.22 -8.62 8.51
CA VAL A 24 13.19 -9.65 8.48
C VAL A 24 12.84 -9.93 9.94
N PRO A 25 11.68 -9.49 10.46
CA PRO A 25 11.26 -9.85 11.80
C PRO A 25 11.11 -11.38 11.86
N ASP A 26 11.72 -12.03 12.84
CA ASP A 26 11.51 -13.45 13.15
C ASP A 26 10.00 -13.79 13.30
N ASP A 27 9.17 -12.79 13.63
CA ASP A 27 7.71 -12.90 13.76
C ASP A 27 6.95 -13.13 12.43
N ALA A 28 7.59 -12.98 11.26
CA ALA A 28 6.92 -13.22 9.98
C ALA A 28 6.65 -14.72 9.70
N PHE A 29 7.23 -15.63 10.49
CA PHE A 29 7.09 -17.07 10.32
C PHE A 29 5.92 -17.71 11.10
N GLU A 30 5.35 -17.04 12.11
CA GLU A 30 4.30 -17.63 12.97
C GLU A 30 2.84 -17.34 12.54
N LEU A 31 2.58 -16.39 11.66
CA LEU A 31 1.19 -15.96 11.32
C LEU A 31 0.55 -16.70 10.14
N ALA A 32 1.09 -17.86 9.73
CA ALA A 32 0.64 -18.55 8.52
C ALA A 32 -0.42 -19.65 8.73
N GLU A 33 -0.97 -19.81 9.93
CA GLU A 33 -1.86 -20.95 10.25
C GLU A 33 -3.32 -20.60 10.59
N ASP A 34 -3.80 -19.38 10.36
CA ASP A 34 -5.24 -19.13 10.52
C ASP A 34 -5.82 -18.16 9.48
N SER A 35 -7.06 -18.45 9.10
CA SER A 35 -7.94 -17.73 8.16
C SER A 35 -7.80 -18.10 6.67
N SER A 36 -8.45 -19.23 6.37
CA SER A 36 -9.07 -19.52 5.07
C SER A 36 -10.50 -18.93 5.04
N GLU A 37 -11.05 -18.72 3.83
CA GLU A 37 -12.44 -18.31 3.47
C GLU A 37 -12.69 -16.78 3.46
N GLU A 38 -13.36 -16.13 2.50
CA GLU A 38 -13.98 -16.48 1.20
C GLU A 38 -14.19 -15.15 0.42
N HIS A 39 -14.14 -15.20 -0.91
CA HIS A 39 -14.48 -14.10 -1.83
C HIS A 39 -16.01 -14.05 -2.08
N PRO A 40 -16.60 -12.92 -2.51
CA PRO A 40 -16.89 -12.79 -3.95
C PRO A 40 -16.78 -11.37 -4.54
N GLU A 41 -16.77 -11.33 -5.87
CA GLU A 41 -16.54 -10.21 -6.78
C GLU A 41 -17.77 -9.32 -7.12
N GLY A 42 -17.47 -8.17 -7.74
CA GLY A 42 -18.30 -7.45 -8.73
C GLY A 42 -18.95 -6.17 -8.16
N GLY A 43 -18.82 -4.95 -8.69
CA GLY A 43 -18.45 -4.45 -10.02
C GLY A 43 -19.46 -3.36 -10.41
N THR A 44 -18.97 -2.26 -11.01
CA THR A 44 -19.66 -1.17 -11.78
C THR A 44 -19.66 0.26 -11.19
N GLU A 45 -18.95 1.13 -11.92
CA GLU A 45 -19.11 2.60 -12.08
C GLU A 45 -20.50 2.98 -12.64
N PRO A 46 -21.01 4.22 -12.45
CA PRO A 46 -20.69 5.31 -13.37
C PRO A 46 -20.56 6.73 -12.76
N ALA A 47 -20.11 7.62 -13.66
CA ALA A 47 -19.77 9.03 -13.52
C ALA A 47 -20.92 10.01 -13.83
N ALA A 48 -20.58 11.31 -13.72
CA ALA A 48 -21.25 12.56 -14.14
C ALA A 48 -22.24 13.17 -13.12
N GLU A 49 -21.93 14.30 -12.45
CA GLU A 49 -21.74 15.71 -12.90
C GLU A 49 -23.08 16.46 -12.96
N GLU A 50 -23.32 17.38 -12.00
CA GLU A 50 -23.94 18.69 -12.23
C GLU A 50 -23.74 19.61 -11.00
N ALA A 51 -23.42 20.87 -11.28
CA ALA A 51 -23.02 21.91 -10.34
C ALA A 51 -24.21 22.49 -9.53
N PRO A 52 -23.99 23.04 -8.32
CA PRO A 52 -25.03 23.77 -7.62
C PRO A 52 -25.05 25.25 -8.04
N THR A 53 -26.25 25.73 -8.36
CA THR A 53 -26.60 27.15 -8.49
C THR A 53 -26.59 27.81 -7.11
N GLU A 54 -26.03 29.01 -7.10
CA GLU A 54 -25.85 29.95 -6.00
C GLU A 54 -27.18 30.66 -5.68
N GLU A 55 -27.67 30.57 -4.45
CA GLU A 55 -28.60 31.55 -3.86
C GLU A 55 -28.15 31.86 -2.42
N GLU A 56 -27.76 33.11 -2.20
CA GLU A 56 -27.47 33.72 -0.90
C GLU A 56 -28.75 33.80 -0.03
N PRO A 57 -28.65 33.66 1.30
CA PRO A 57 -29.63 34.27 2.19
C PRO A 57 -29.08 35.57 2.76
N GLU A 58 -29.67 36.70 2.34
CA GLU A 58 -29.68 37.94 3.11
C GLU A 58 -30.38 37.69 4.46
N GLY A 59 -29.79 38.21 5.53
CA GLY A 59 -30.32 38.08 6.89
C GLY A 59 -31.49 39.00 7.19
N ASP A 60 -32.26 38.65 8.22
CA ASP A 60 -32.70 39.64 9.19
C ASP A 60 -33.06 38.99 10.55
N LEU A 61 -32.92 39.81 11.57
CA LEU A 61 -32.87 39.58 13.02
C LEU A 61 -34.10 38.91 13.67
N PRO A 62 -33.95 38.37 14.91
CA PRO A 62 -35.01 37.61 15.59
C PRO A 62 -36.00 38.53 16.32
N PRO A 63 -37.28 38.15 16.46
CA PRO A 63 -38.12 38.70 17.52
C PRO A 63 -38.14 37.78 18.75
N GLU A 64 -38.06 38.43 19.91
CA GLU A 64 -38.18 37.91 21.27
C GLU A 64 -39.52 37.20 21.57
N PRO A 65 -39.58 36.39 22.64
CA PRO A 65 -40.67 35.45 22.88
C PRO A 65 -41.90 36.16 23.41
N THR A 66 -43.07 35.79 22.89
CA THR A 66 -44.37 36.13 23.48
C THR A 66 -44.95 34.85 24.08
N GLU A 67 -45.11 34.83 25.41
CA GLU A 67 -45.94 33.86 26.12
C GLU A 67 -47.42 34.19 25.88
N GLU A 68 -48.20 33.27 25.33
CA GLU A 68 -49.62 33.09 25.67
C GLU A 68 -50.19 31.76 25.11
N GLU A 69 -50.63 30.92 26.05
CA GLU A 69 -51.65 29.85 26.03
C GLU A 69 -51.65 28.71 24.98
N PRO A 70 -51.95 27.46 25.40
CA PRO A 70 -51.94 26.29 24.53
C PRO A 70 -53.25 26.17 23.74
N PRO A 71 -53.21 25.93 22.41
CA PRO A 71 -54.36 25.40 21.72
C PRO A 71 -54.10 23.95 21.27
N ALA A 72 -55.00 23.09 21.75
CA ALA A 72 -55.47 21.84 21.17
C ALA A 72 -54.43 20.77 20.77
N GLU A 73 -54.56 19.61 21.42
CA GLU A 73 -54.11 18.32 20.90
C GLU A 73 -54.43 18.22 19.39
N PRO A 74 -53.45 17.96 18.51
CA PRO A 74 -53.77 17.42 17.21
C PRO A 74 -54.35 16.04 17.45
N GLU A 75 -55.64 15.88 17.13
CA GLU A 75 -56.30 14.60 16.98
C GLU A 75 -55.37 13.66 16.20
N GLN A 76 -54.88 12.63 16.87
CA GLN A 76 -54.21 11.52 16.23
C GLN A 76 -55.21 10.93 15.23
N PRO A 77 -54.90 10.82 13.94
CA PRO A 77 -55.76 10.05 13.05
C PRO A 77 -55.78 8.61 13.58
N GLU A 78 -56.98 8.13 13.91
CA GLU A 78 -57.22 6.75 14.35
C GLU A 78 -56.55 5.76 13.39
N PRO A 79 -55.85 4.73 13.88
CA PRO A 79 -55.22 3.74 13.03
C PRO A 79 -56.31 2.89 12.37
N THR A 80 -56.67 3.24 11.14
CA THR A 80 -57.54 2.40 10.32
C THR A 80 -56.72 1.32 9.63
N THR A 81 -57.12 0.08 9.87
CA THR A 81 -56.72 -1.18 9.19
C THR A 81 -55.37 -1.79 9.61
N ASP A 82 -55.47 -2.66 10.62
CA ASP A 82 -54.44 -3.58 11.08
C ASP A 82 -54.31 -4.76 10.09
N GLY A 83 -53.55 -4.54 9.02
CA GLY A 83 -53.09 -5.57 8.10
C GLY A 83 -51.67 -5.24 7.62
N PRO A 84 -50.82 -6.23 7.32
CA PRO A 84 -49.44 -5.96 6.89
C PRO A 84 -49.46 -5.22 5.54
N GLN A 85 -49.35 -3.89 5.58
CA GLN A 85 -49.20 -3.08 4.40
C GLN A 85 -47.84 -3.40 3.77
N THR A 86 -47.86 -3.91 2.54
CA THR A 86 -46.67 -4.25 1.76
C THR A 86 -46.63 -3.37 0.53
N VAL A 87 -45.44 -2.88 0.19
CA VAL A 87 -45.15 -2.07 -0.99
C VAL A 87 -44.27 -2.90 -1.91
N VAL A 88 -44.60 -2.94 -3.20
CA VAL A 88 -43.78 -3.65 -4.19
C VAL A 88 -42.70 -2.71 -4.71
N ILE A 89 -41.45 -3.03 -4.42
CA ILE A 89 -40.26 -2.34 -4.95
C ILE A 89 -39.46 -3.40 -5.72
N ASP A 90 -39.12 -3.12 -6.98
CA ASP A 90 -38.39 -4.05 -7.88
C ASP A 90 -39.00 -5.46 -7.98
N GLY A 91 -40.34 -5.52 -8.03
CA GLY A 91 -41.08 -6.79 -8.16
C GLY A 91 -41.15 -7.64 -6.89
N LYS A 92 -40.63 -7.16 -5.74
CA LYS A 92 -40.70 -7.84 -4.44
C LYS A 92 -41.63 -7.08 -3.49
N ALA A 93 -42.54 -7.81 -2.83
CA ALA A 93 -43.40 -7.23 -1.80
C ALA A 93 -42.60 -7.07 -0.49
N ILE A 94 -42.34 -5.82 -0.10
CA ILE A 94 -41.59 -5.44 1.11
C ILE A 94 -42.59 -4.84 2.11
N PRO A 95 -42.55 -5.19 3.41
CA PRO A 95 -43.41 -4.56 4.41
C PRO A 95 -43.13 -3.05 4.47
N LEU A 96 -44.17 -2.23 4.57
CA LEU A 96 -44.07 -0.78 4.59
C LEU A 96 -43.12 -0.28 5.70
N GLN A 97 -43.07 -0.97 6.84
CA GLN A 97 -42.14 -0.68 7.93
C GLN A 97 -40.67 -0.81 7.49
N GLU A 98 -40.31 -1.80 6.67
CA GLU A 98 -38.94 -1.96 6.19
C GLU A 98 -38.56 -0.88 5.18
N VAL A 99 -39.50 -0.42 4.36
CA VAL A 99 -39.31 0.71 3.44
C VAL A 99 -39.07 2.01 4.23
N GLN A 100 -39.88 2.28 5.25
CA GLN A 100 -39.70 3.44 6.13
C GLN A 100 -38.37 3.39 6.87
N ASN A 101 -38.01 2.23 7.44
CA ASN A 101 -36.72 2.04 8.10
C ASN A 101 -35.53 2.15 7.14
N GLY A 102 -35.68 1.72 5.89
CA GLY A 102 -34.67 1.89 4.84
C GLY A 102 -34.47 3.36 4.48
N TYR A 103 -35.56 4.11 4.29
CA TYR A 103 -35.52 5.54 4.04
C TYR A 103 -34.87 6.32 5.19
N LEU A 104 -35.26 6.03 6.44
CA LEU A 104 -34.67 6.66 7.62
C LEU A 104 -33.17 6.38 7.73
N ARG A 105 -32.73 5.14 7.49
CA ARG A 105 -31.30 4.77 7.47
C ARG A 105 -30.54 5.50 6.37
N GLN A 106 -31.09 5.60 5.16
CA GLN A 106 -30.45 6.30 4.05
C GLN A 106 -30.38 7.81 4.30
N ALA A 107 -31.44 8.40 4.84
CA ALA A 107 -31.47 9.81 5.23
C ALA A 107 -30.44 10.10 6.33
N ASP A 108 -30.34 9.24 7.35
CA ASP A 108 -29.32 9.34 8.40
C ASP A 108 -27.91 9.16 7.86
N TYR A 109 -27.69 8.19 6.96
CA TYR A 109 -26.39 8.00 6.33
C TYR A 109 -25.99 9.23 5.52
N THR A 110 -26.89 9.72 4.66
CA THR A 110 -26.64 10.89 3.82
C THR A 110 -26.33 12.12 4.67
N ARG A 111 -27.14 12.37 5.71
CA ARG A 111 -26.92 13.47 6.66
C ARG A 111 -25.59 13.34 7.36
N LYS A 112 -25.26 12.17 7.92
CA LYS A 112 -23.97 11.93 8.60
C LYS A 112 -22.79 12.08 7.64
N THR A 113 -22.90 11.58 6.41
CA THR A 113 -21.84 11.71 5.41
C THR A 113 -21.65 13.18 5.01
N GLN A 114 -22.73 13.95 4.86
CA GLN A 114 -22.67 15.39 4.61
C GLN A 114 -22.06 16.14 5.80
N GLU A 115 -22.48 15.84 7.03
CA GLU A 115 -21.92 16.42 8.25
C GLU A 115 -20.40 16.14 8.36
N VAL A 116 -19.98 14.89 8.13
CA VAL A 116 -18.55 14.52 8.14
C VAL A 116 -17.77 15.19 7.00
N ALA A 117 -18.37 15.32 5.81
CA ALA A 117 -17.73 16.02 4.70
C ALA A 117 -17.56 17.51 5.00
N ALA A 118 -18.58 18.16 5.57
CA ALA A 118 -18.53 19.55 5.99
C ALA A 118 -17.50 19.77 7.10
N GLU A 119 -17.45 18.88 8.10
CA GLU A 119 -16.45 18.92 9.17
C GLU A 119 -15.02 18.78 8.63
N ARG A 120 -14.80 17.86 7.69
CA ARG A 120 -13.49 17.70 7.03
C ARG A 120 -13.08 18.93 6.24
N GLN A 121 -14.01 19.54 5.50
CA GLN A 121 -13.75 20.76 4.74
C GLN A 121 -13.41 21.92 5.67
N ALA A 122 -14.17 22.10 6.76
CA ALA A 122 -13.91 23.11 7.76
C ALA A 122 -12.52 22.92 8.41
N LEU A 123 -12.18 21.69 8.80
CA LEU A 123 -10.86 21.37 9.36
C LEU A 123 -9.73 21.61 8.36
N GLN A 124 -9.93 21.28 7.08
CA GLN A 124 -8.93 21.53 6.04
C GLN A 124 -8.74 23.02 5.78
N ALA A 125 -9.81 23.80 5.79
CA ALA A 125 -9.76 25.26 5.66
C ALA A 125 -9.03 25.89 6.86
N GLU A 126 -9.31 25.44 8.08
CA GLU A 126 -8.62 25.87 9.29
C GLU A 126 -7.12 25.53 9.23
N ARG A 127 -6.76 24.30 8.86
CA ARG A 127 -5.36 23.88 8.70
C ARG A 127 -4.61 24.72 7.67
N THR A 128 -5.27 25.03 6.55
CA THR A 128 -4.70 25.87 5.50
C THR A 128 -4.48 27.29 6.01
N THR A 129 -5.46 27.85 6.72
CA THR A 129 -5.36 29.18 7.35
C THR A 129 -4.22 29.23 8.35
N VAL A 130 -4.15 28.27 9.28
CA VAL A 130 -3.06 28.18 10.28
C VAL A 130 -1.69 28.04 9.62
N THR A 131 -1.59 27.25 8.54
CA THR A 131 -0.34 27.13 7.78
C THR A 131 0.06 28.45 7.13
N ASN A 132 -0.89 29.16 6.51
CA ASN A 132 -0.64 30.46 5.90
C ASN A 132 -0.22 31.50 6.95
N ASP A 133 -0.91 31.56 8.09
CA ASP A 133 -0.60 32.47 9.19
C ASP A 133 0.81 32.22 9.74
N ARG A 134 1.20 30.94 9.88
CA ARG A 134 2.57 30.56 10.27
C ARG A 134 3.60 31.03 9.25
N GLN A 135 3.33 30.87 7.94
CA GLN A 135 4.22 31.32 6.87
C GLN A 135 4.33 32.86 6.82
N GLN A 136 3.25 33.58 7.09
CA GLN A 136 3.27 35.03 7.18
C GLN A 136 4.06 35.51 8.41
N LEU A 137 3.79 34.94 9.58
CA LEU A 137 4.52 35.24 10.82
C LEU A 137 6.03 34.95 10.66
N ALA A 138 6.35 33.83 10.03
CA ALA A 138 7.70 33.47 9.60
C ALA A 138 8.39 34.57 8.78
N SER A 139 7.73 35.06 7.73
CA SER A 139 8.26 36.13 6.88
C SER A 139 8.42 37.46 7.61
N ILE A 140 7.48 37.80 8.51
CA ILE A 140 7.55 39.01 9.34
C ILE A 140 8.75 38.93 10.31
N LEU A 141 8.98 37.77 10.93
CA LEU A 141 10.13 37.56 11.82
C LEU A 141 11.46 37.62 11.07
N ASP A 142 11.53 37.11 9.84
CA ASP A 142 12.71 37.24 8.98
C ASP A 142 13.00 38.71 8.65
N LEU A 143 11.98 39.47 8.23
CA LEU A 143 12.11 40.90 7.98
C LEU A 143 12.55 41.68 9.23
N ALA A 144 11.93 41.39 10.39
CA ALA A 144 12.31 42.02 11.66
C ALA A 144 13.77 41.71 12.03
N THR A 145 14.21 40.47 11.80
CA THR A 145 15.59 40.04 12.01
C THR A 145 16.55 40.81 11.10
N ASP A 146 16.21 40.98 9.83
CA ASP A 146 17.04 41.71 8.87
C ASP A 146 17.14 43.20 9.20
N ILE A 147 16.04 43.83 9.66
CA ILE A 147 16.04 45.22 10.13
C ILE A 147 16.95 45.37 11.36
N VAL A 148 16.85 44.47 12.34
CA VAL A 148 17.72 44.51 13.55
C VAL A 148 19.18 44.30 13.18
N LYS A 149 19.49 43.39 12.25
CA LYS A 149 20.85 43.18 11.74
C LYS A 149 21.40 44.40 11.01
N ALA A 150 20.58 45.07 10.20
CA ALA A 150 20.97 46.27 9.46
C ALA A 150 21.29 47.46 10.39
N HIS A 151 20.66 47.51 11.56
CA HIS A 151 20.88 48.53 12.59
C HIS A 151 21.74 48.05 13.77
N LEU A 152 22.45 46.93 13.61
CA LEU A 152 23.27 46.36 14.66
C LEU A 152 24.45 47.31 14.97
N PRO A 153 24.59 47.79 16.22
CA PRO A 153 25.76 48.57 16.60
C PRO A 153 27.05 47.75 16.38
N PRO A 154 28.17 48.38 15.99
CA PRO A 154 29.44 47.67 15.91
C PRO A 154 29.84 47.14 17.30
N GLU A 155 30.59 46.05 17.30
CA GLU A 155 31.18 45.52 18.53
C GLU A 155 32.12 46.58 19.14
N PRO A 156 32.02 46.87 20.46
CA PRO A 156 32.87 47.87 21.10
C PRO A 156 34.34 47.43 21.05
N ASP A 157 35.23 48.34 20.67
CA ASP A 157 36.67 48.05 20.68
C ASP A 157 37.17 47.93 22.14
N PRO A 158 37.76 46.78 22.53
CA PRO A 158 38.29 46.56 23.87
C PRO A 158 39.32 47.61 24.31
N ALA A 159 40.03 48.26 23.38
CA ALA A 159 40.99 49.32 23.70
C ALA A 159 40.34 50.55 24.38
N LEU A 160 39.02 50.76 24.20
CA LEU A 160 38.32 51.85 24.89
C LEU A 160 38.29 51.65 26.41
N ILE A 161 38.49 50.44 26.93
CA ILE A 161 38.53 50.21 28.38
C ILE A 161 39.67 51.01 29.04
N ASP A 162 40.80 51.17 28.35
CA ASP A 162 41.95 51.88 28.90
C ASP A 162 41.88 53.41 28.68
N THR A 163 41.11 53.87 27.68
CA THR A 163 41.04 55.29 27.29
C THR A 163 39.73 55.99 27.66
N ASP A 164 38.59 55.31 27.56
CA ASP A 164 37.24 55.81 27.88
C ASP A 164 36.30 54.66 28.28
N VAL A 165 36.36 54.31 29.57
CA VAL A 165 35.53 53.25 30.17
C VAL A 165 34.03 53.53 30.00
N VAL A 166 33.61 54.80 30.08
CA VAL A 166 32.18 55.15 30.01
C VAL A 166 31.67 54.98 28.57
N GLY A 167 32.45 55.40 27.58
CA GLY A 167 32.17 55.16 26.16
C GLY A 167 32.07 53.68 25.82
N TYR A 168 33.03 52.87 26.30
CA TYR A 168 32.98 51.41 26.15
C TYR A 168 31.70 50.82 26.76
N MET A 169 31.35 51.17 28.00
CA MET A 169 30.16 50.64 28.67
C MET A 169 28.85 50.99 27.94
N GLN A 170 28.75 52.18 27.35
CA GLN A 170 27.57 52.56 26.57
C GLN A 170 27.46 51.75 25.27
N GLN A 171 28.57 51.59 24.55
CA GLN A 171 28.62 50.80 23.31
C GLN A 171 28.36 49.32 23.58
N ASP A 172 29.00 48.74 24.60
CA ASP A 172 28.80 47.36 25.05
C ASP A 172 27.36 47.09 25.45
N ARG A 173 26.73 48.02 26.19
CA ARG A 173 25.31 47.91 26.54
C ARG A 173 24.41 47.93 25.31
N ALA A 174 24.67 48.82 24.36
CA ALA A 174 23.88 48.92 23.13
C ALA A 174 24.03 47.65 22.26
N TYR A 175 25.27 47.17 22.08
CA TYR A 175 25.59 45.95 21.36
C TYR A 175 24.92 44.72 22.00
N LYS A 176 25.07 44.53 23.31
CA LYS A 176 24.44 43.42 24.04
C LYS A 176 22.91 43.47 23.98
N ALA A 177 22.32 44.66 24.06
CA ALA A 177 20.88 44.82 23.94
C ALA A 177 20.39 44.40 22.54
N ALA A 178 21.10 44.81 21.49
CA ALA A 178 20.76 44.44 20.11
C ALA A 178 20.96 42.93 19.85
N MET A 179 22.04 42.33 20.37
CA MET A 179 22.27 40.89 20.30
C MET A 179 21.21 40.08 21.05
N ALA A 180 20.78 40.55 22.23
CA ALA A 180 19.70 39.92 22.97
C ALA A 180 18.36 39.98 22.21
N GLU A 181 18.10 41.08 21.49
CA GLU A 181 16.90 41.20 20.66
C GLU A 181 16.95 40.25 19.45
N LEU A 182 18.10 40.15 18.79
CA LEU A 182 18.31 39.20 17.69
C LEU A 182 18.10 37.76 18.16
N GLN A 183 18.60 37.41 19.36
CA GLN A 183 18.37 36.09 19.95
C GLN A 183 16.88 35.81 20.19
N LYS A 184 16.12 36.78 20.74
CA LYS A 184 14.67 36.61 20.92
C LYS A 184 13.94 36.41 19.59
N LEU A 185 14.32 37.14 18.55
CA LEU A 185 13.75 36.96 17.21
C LEU A 185 14.08 35.59 16.64
N ALA A 186 15.31 35.10 16.82
CA ALA A 186 15.70 33.76 16.43
C ALA A 186 14.91 32.67 17.19
N ASP A 187 14.72 32.84 18.49
CA ASP A 187 13.93 31.92 19.31
C ASP A 187 12.44 31.93 18.89
N ALA A 188 11.86 33.11 18.64
CA ALA A 188 10.51 33.25 18.10
C ALA A 188 10.37 32.61 16.71
N ARG A 189 11.40 32.71 15.87
CA ARG A 189 11.43 32.06 14.56
C ARG A 189 11.43 30.55 14.68
N LYS A 190 12.23 30.03 15.62
CA LYS A 190 12.31 28.59 15.89
C LYS A 190 10.97 28.04 16.40
N THR A 191 10.31 28.73 17.33
CA THR A 191 9.01 28.29 17.84
C THR A 191 7.91 28.37 16.78
N ALA A 192 7.92 29.39 15.91
CA ALA A 192 7.00 29.49 14.78
C ALA A 192 7.15 28.30 13.79
N ASN A 193 8.37 27.81 13.59
CA ASN A 193 8.66 26.70 12.67
C ASN A 193 8.53 25.30 13.29
N ALA A 194 8.57 25.18 14.62
CA ALA A 194 8.58 23.89 15.31
C ALA A 194 7.39 22.98 14.91
N GLY A 195 6.19 23.56 14.73
CA GLY A 195 5.02 22.81 14.28
C GLY A 195 5.15 22.29 12.85
N SER A 196 5.72 23.08 11.94
CA SER A 196 5.92 22.66 10.54
C SER A 196 6.98 21.58 10.42
N GLU A 197 8.04 21.64 11.24
CA GLU A 197 9.11 20.65 11.21
C GLU A 197 8.66 19.31 11.79
N GLN A 198 7.88 19.33 12.87
CA GLN A 198 7.26 18.13 13.43
C GLN A 198 6.27 17.49 12.45
N GLU A 199 5.46 18.28 11.76
CA GLU A 199 4.50 17.78 10.77
C GLU A 199 5.22 17.15 9.57
N ARG A 200 6.33 17.75 9.13
CA ARG A 200 7.17 17.18 8.07
C ARG A 200 7.83 15.87 8.50
N GLN A 201 8.39 15.80 9.71
CA GLN A 201 8.97 14.57 10.25
C GLN A 201 7.93 13.46 10.34
N ALA A 202 6.73 13.75 10.85
CA ALA A 202 5.64 12.78 10.93
C ALA A 202 5.20 12.30 9.53
N ALA A 203 5.12 13.21 8.55
CA ALA A 203 4.80 12.84 7.17
C ALA A 203 5.88 11.95 6.53
N ASP A 204 7.16 12.26 6.78
CA ASP A 204 8.29 11.47 6.29
C ASP A 204 8.32 10.07 6.94
N GLU A 205 8.06 9.97 8.25
CA GLU A 205 7.93 8.70 8.98
C GLU A 205 6.74 7.87 8.47
N GLN A 206 5.60 8.50 8.23
CA GLN A 206 4.42 7.83 7.68
C GLN A 206 4.66 7.35 6.26
N ALA A 207 5.33 8.14 5.41
CA ALA A 207 5.69 7.75 4.05
C ALA A 207 6.66 6.57 4.04
N GLN A 208 7.67 6.57 4.92
CA GLN A 208 8.60 5.45 5.08
C GLN A 208 7.90 4.18 5.55
N THR A 209 6.98 4.30 6.52
CA THR A 209 6.21 3.15 7.02
C THR A 209 5.31 2.59 5.93
N ALA A 210 4.56 3.44 5.22
CA ALA A 210 3.72 3.02 4.10
C ALA A 210 4.53 2.37 2.98
N GLN A 211 5.76 2.85 2.70
CA GLN A 211 6.65 2.23 1.74
C GLN A 211 7.11 0.83 2.21
N ARG A 212 7.49 0.68 3.48
CA ARG A 212 7.87 -0.61 4.07
C ARG A 212 6.71 -1.60 4.02
N ASP A 213 5.50 -1.16 4.37
CA ASP A 213 4.30 -1.98 4.33
C ASP A 213 3.95 -2.41 2.89
N ALA A 214 4.09 -1.50 1.92
CA ALA A 214 3.92 -1.83 0.51
C ALA A 214 4.92 -2.91 0.05
N ILE A 215 6.20 -2.76 0.38
CA ILE A 215 7.24 -3.76 0.05
C ILE A 215 6.96 -5.10 0.74
N ALA A 216 6.54 -5.09 2.01
CA ALA A 216 6.18 -6.31 2.74
C ALA A 216 4.99 -7.02 2.08
N ASN A 217 3.98 -6.27 1.64
CA ASN A 217 2.82 -6.80 0.93
C ASN A 217 3.19 -7.41 -0.44
N GLU A 218 4.07 -6.73 -1.19
CA GLU A 218 4.64 -7.25 -2.44
C GLU A 218 5.37 -8.58 -2.19
N TYR A 219 6.19 -8.65 -1.14
CA TYR A 219 6.92 -9.87 -0.78
C TYR A 219 6.00 -11.01 -0.31
N ARG A 220 4.97 -10.71 0.49
CA ARG A 220 3.93 -11.68 0.87
C ARG A 220 3.20 -12.23 -0.37
N THR A 221 2.91 -11.36 -1.33
CA THR A 221 2.30 -11.75 -2.62
C THR A 221 3.23 -12.61 -3.47
N LEU A 222 4.54 -12.37 -3.39
CA LEU A 222 5.54 -13.21 -4.03
C LEU A 222 5.59 -14.60 -3.40
N GLN A 223 5.61 -14.69 -2.06
CA GLN A 223 5.64 -15.96 -1.33
C GLN A 223 4.38 -16.81 -1.54
N SER A 224 3.22 -16.20 -1.79
CA SER A 224 2.00 -16.94 -2.11
C SER A 224 2.06 -17.59 -3.50
N LYS A 225 2.72 -16.94 -4.48
CA LYS A 225 2.92 -17.46 -5.84
C LYS A 225 4.12 -18.38 -5.97
N VAL A 226 5.14 -18.19 -5.13
CA VAL A 226 6.40 -18.94 -5.13
C VAL A 226 6.67 -19.45 -3.70
N PRO A 227 6.04 -20.57 -3.28
CA PRO A 227 6.15 -21.07 -1.90
C PRO A 227 7.56 -21.46 -1.47
N GLU A 228 8.46 -21.76 -2.42
CA GLU A 228 9.88 -22.05 -2.12
C GLU A 228 10.60 -20.88 -1.43
N LEU A 229 10.12 -19.64 -1.59
CA LEU A 229 10.68 -18.45 -0.92
C LEU A 229 10.38 -18.38 0.59
N ARG A 230 9.54 -19.28 1.10
CA ARG A 230 9.23 -19.35 2.54
C ARG A 230 10.35 -20.03 3.33
N THR A 231 11.35 -20.61 2.68
CA THR A 231 12.52 -21.19 3.36
C THR A 231 13.78 -20.37 3.08
N PRO A 232 14.73 -20.27 4.02
CA PRO A 232 16.01 -19.61 3.80
C PRO A 232 16.79 -20.19 2.62
N GLU A 233 16.73 -21.51 2.43
CA GLU A 233 17.39 -22.21 1.33
C GLU A 233 16.74 -21.89 -0.01
N GLY A 234 15.41 -21.89 -0.07
CA GLY A 234 14.67 -21.59 -1.30
C GLY A 234 14.79 -20.12 -1.70
N HIS A 235 14.86 -19.21 -0.72
CA HIS A 235 15.20 -17.80 -0.95
C HIS A 235 16.56 -17.65 -1.63
N LYS A 236 17.61 -18.24 -1.06
CA LYS A 236 18.97 -18.21 -1.63
C LYS A 236 19.00 -18.81 -3.03
N ALA A 237 18.35 -19.96 -3.23
CA ALA A 237 18.30 -20.63 -4.53
C ALA A 237 17.52 -19.82 -5.58
N PHE A 238 16.45 -19.14 -5.19
CA PHE A 238 15.67 -18.27 -6.06
C PHE A 238 16.51 -17.08 -6.53
N PHE A 239 17.11 -16.33 -5.61
CA PHE A 239 17.92 -15.16 -5.95
C PHE A 239 19.19 -15.52 -6.73
N ALA A 240 19.85 -16.64 -6.42
CA ALA A 240 20.98 -17.10 -7.22
C ALA A 240 20.59 -17.41 -8.69
N ARG A 241 19.41 -18.02 -8.90
CA ARG A 241 18.86 -18.25 -10.25
C ARG A 241 18.48 -16.95 -10.93
N ALA A 242 17.87 -16.03 -10.19
CA ALA A 242 17.45 -14.71 -10.68
C ALA A 242 18.66 -13.85 -11.10
N GLU A 243 19.73 -13.82 -10.30
CA GLU A 243 20.99 -13.13 -10.61
C GLU A 243 21.67 -13.72 -11.85
N ALA A 244 21.76 -15.05 -11.95
CA ALA A 244 22.32 -15.72 -13.12
C ALA A 244 21.51 -15.40 -14.40
N ALA A 245 20.19 -15.36 -14.30
CA ALA A 245 19.32 -14.96 -15.40
C ALA A 245 19.46 -13.47 -15.73
N GLY A 246 19.53 -12.61 -14.72
CA GLY A 246 19.69 -11.16 -14.86
C GLY A 246 21.00 -10.78 -15.55
N ALA A 247 22.09 -11.49 -15.25
CA ALA A 247 23.38 -11.30 -15.90
C ALA A 247 23.31 -11.48 -17.43
N HIS A 248 22.42 -12.35 -17.94
CA HIS A 248 22.20 -12.49 -19.38
C HIS A 248 21.54 -11.27 -20.03
N TYR A 249 20.83 -10.45 -19.26
CA TYR A 249 20.16 -9.22 -19.70
C TYR A 249 20.93 -7.95 -19.31
N GLY A 250 22.13 -8.10 -18.73
CA GLY A 250 22.95 -6.97 -18.29
C GLY A 250 22.56 -6.37 -16.95
N LEU A 251 21.73 -7.05 -16.15
CA LEU A 251 21.42 -6.65 -14.78
C LEU A 251 22.59 -7.05 -13.86
N SER A 252 22.98 -6.14 -12.97
CA SER A 252 23.91 -6.43 -11.88
C SER A 252 23.22 -7.20 -10.75
N PRO A 253 23.97 -7.87 -9.86
CA PRO A 253 23.39 -8.47 -8.66
C PRO A 253 22.61 -7.47 -7.80
N GLN A 254 23.11 -6.23 -7.72
CA GLN A 254 22.46 -5.15 -6.98
C GLN A 254 21.11 -4.77 -7.60
N ASP A 255 21.00 -4.76 -8.93
CA ASP A 255 19.75 -4.47 -9.61
C ASP A 255 18.69 -5.53 -9.31
N VAL A 256 19.10 -6.81 -9.25
CA VAL A 256 18.20 -7.94 -8.95
C VAL A 256 17.75 -7.91 -7.49
N GLN A 257 18.65 -7.60 -6.56
CA GLN A 257 18.33 -7.49 -5.13
C GLN A 257 17.49 -6.24 -4.82
N GLY A 258 17.61 -5.18 -5.62
CA GLY A 258 16.83 -3.95 -5.49
C GLY A 258 15.40 -4.03 -6.03
N ILE A 259 14.98 -5.16 -6.63
CA ILE A 259 13.63 -5.31 -7.18
C ILE A 259 12.61 -5.46 -6.06
N GLN A 260 11.78 -4.44 -5.87
CA GLN A 260 10.69 -4.44 -4.89
C GLN A 260 9.38 -5.00 -5.46
N ASP A 261 9.17 -4.90 -6.78
CA ASP A 261 7.96 -5.36 -7.44
C ASP A 261 7.98 -6.89 -7.62
N HIS A 262 7.02 -7.59 -7.01
CA HIS A 262 6.94 -9.05 -7.09
C HIS A 262 6.76 -9.55 -8.54
N ARG A 263 6.14 -8.76 -9.42
CA ARG A 263 5.89 -9.13 -10.82
C ARG A 263 7.20 -9.19 -11.59
N ALA A 264 8.11 -8.26 -11.34
CA ALA A 264 9.43 -8.27 -11.95
C ALA A 264 10.25 -9.49 -11.49
N LEU A 265 10.17 -9.85 -10.21
CA LEU A 265 10.81 -11.07 -9.68
C LEU A 265 10.22 -12.35 -10.29
N LEU A 266 8.91 -12.41 -10.54
CA LEU A 266 8.29 -13.54 -11.24
C LEU A 266 8.77 -13.67 -12.68
N VAL A 267 8.82 -12.57 -13.43
CA VAL A 267 9.35 -12.56 -14.80
C VAL A 267 10.80 -13.02 -14.83
N LEU A 268 11.62 -12.57 -13.87
CA LEU A 268 13.01 -12.96 -13.76
C LEU A 268 13.16 -14.44 -13.39
N SER A 269 12.29 -14.96 -12.52
CA SER A 269 12.21 -16.39 -12.20
C SER A 269 11.88 -17.23 -13.43
N ASP A 270 10.91 -16.81 -14.23
CA ASP A 270 10.52 -17.53 -15.45
C ASP A 270 11.60 -17.43 -16.52
N ALA A 271 12.29 -16.30 -16.62
CA ALA A 271 13.47 -16.17 -17.45
C ALA A 271 14.58 -17.14 -17.01
N ALA A 272 14.83 -17.28 -15.70
CA ALA A 272 15.79 -18.25 -15.17
C ALA A 272 15.43 -19.69 -15.54
N LYS A 273 14.17 -20.10 -15.31
CA LYS A 273 13.66 -21.42 -15.69
C LYS A 273 13.81 -21.68 -17.19
N TRP A 274 13.48 -20.69 -18.02
CA TRP A 274 13.63 -20.80 -19.47
C TRP A 274 15.10 -21.02 -19.86
N ARG A 275 16.03 -20.28 -19.27
CA ARG A 275 17.47 -20.41 -19.56
C ARG A 275 17.99 -21.78 -19.13
N GLU A 276 17.59 -22.26 -17.96
CA GLU A 276 17.91 -23.63 -17.53
C GLU A 276 17.39 -24.69 -18.50
N LEU A 277 16.15 -24.54 -18.98
CA LEU A 277 15.57 -25.46 -19.96
C LEU A 277 16.37 -25.43 -21.27
N GLN A 278 16.74 -24.26 -21.77
CA GLN A 278 17.56 -24.12 -22.98
C GLN A 278 18.95 -24.76 -22.80
N ALA A 279 19.57 -24.61 -21.64
CA ALA A 279 20.86 -25.26 -21.33
C ALA A 279 20.74 -26.80 -21.28
N LYS A 280 19.60 -27.33 -20.85
CA LYS A 280 19.34 -28.78 -20.76
C LYS A 280 18.93 -29.41 -22.11
N LYS A 281 18.44 -28.63 -23.08
CA LYS A 281 18.02 -29.12 -24.41
C LYS A 281 19.05 -29.98 -25.15
N PRO A 282 20.31 -29.59 -25.33
CA PRO A 282 21.28 -30.41 -26.07
C PRO A 282 21.50 -31.78 -25.43
N ALA A 283 21.55 -31.84 -24.09
CA ALA A 283 21.68 -33.11 -23.37
C ALA A 283 20.42 -33.98 -23.48
N ALA A 284 19.22 -33.38 -23.52
CA ALA A 284 17.98 -34.10 -23.76
C ALA A 284 17.92 -34.69 -25.18
N VAL A 285 18.34 -33.92 -26.19
CA VAL A 285 18.42 -34.39 -27.58
C VAL A 285 19.42 -35.54 -27.73
N GLN A 286 20.60 -35.45 -27.10
CA GLN A 286 21.58 -36.54 -27.12
C GLN A 286 21.05 -37.82 -26.45
N ARG A 287 20.36 -37.68 -25.30
CA ARG A 287 19.72 -38.84 -24.63
C ARG A 287 18.62 -39.45 -25.50
N ALA A 288 17.82 -38.63 -26.18
CA ALA A 288 16.78 -39.11 -27.08
C ALA A 288 17.35 -39.85 -28.30
N GLN A 289 18.47 -39.38 -28.85
CA GLN A 289 19.17 -40.07 -29.96
C GLN A 289 19.82 -41.38 -29.52
N ALA A 290 20.30 -41.45 -28.28
CA ALA A 290 20.91 -42.65 -27.70
C ALA A 290 19.87 -43.66 -27.15
N ALA A 291 18.60 -43.28 -27.04
CA ALA A 291 17.55 -44.15 -26.56
C ALA A 291 17.29 -45.29 -27.58
N PRO A 292 17.16 -46.56 -27.14
CA PRO A 292 16.81 -47.65 -28.03
C PRO A 292 15.49 -47.35 -28.74
N PRO A 293 15.34 -47.73 -30.03
CA PRO A 293 14.07 -47.56 -30.71
C PRO A 293 12.99 -48.30 -29.92
N ILE A 294 11.89 -47.60 -29.62
CA ILE A 294 10.71 -48.21 -29.02
C ILE A 294 10.25 -49.28 -30.01
N ARG A 295 10.58 -50.54 -29.72
CA ARG A 295 9.94 -51.66 -30.42
C ARG A 295 8.47 -51.52 -30.08
N ALA A 296 7.62 -51.37 -31.11
CA ALA A 296 6.19 -51.52 -30.94
C ALA A 296 6.00 -52.79 -30.09
N ALA A 297 5.34 -52.65 -28.93
CA ALA A 297 5.00 -53.82 -28.12
C ALA A 297 4.40 -54.84 -29.09
N ALA A 298 4.97 -56.05 -29.11
CA ALA A 298 4.51 -57.09 -30.01
C ALA A 298 2.99 -57.19 -29.81
N ARG A 299 2.22 -56.74 -30.81
CA ARG A 299 0.78 -56.94 -30.81
C ARG A 299 0.60 -58.44 -30.67
N GLN A 300 0.10 -58.87 -29.51
CA GLN A 300 -0.35 -60.24 -29.36
C GLN A 300 -1.30 -60.50 -30.53
N ALA A 301 -1.04 -61.55 -31.29
CA ALA A 301 -1.92 -61.89 -32.39
C ALA A 301 -3.35 -62.06 -31.81
N PRO A 302 -4.39 -61.54 -32.48
CA PRO A 302 -5.76 -61.78 -32.04
C PRO A 302 -5.97 -63.28 -31.81
N GLY A 303 -6.37 -63.67 -30.60
CA GLY A 303 -6.60 -65.06 -30.22
C GLY A 303 -5.46 -65.79 -29.47
N THR A 304 -4.33 -65.15 -29.14
CA THR A 304 -3.25 -65.80 -28.34
C THR A 304 -3.27 -65.46 -26.84
N ARG A 305 -4.43 -65.10 -26.27
CA ARG A 305 -4.55 -64.94 -24.81
C ARG A 305 -4.33 -66.32 -24.16
N SER A 306 -3.40 -66.42 -23.21
CA SER A 306 -3.16 -67.70 -22.53
C SER A 306 -4.38 -68.10 -21.71
N ALA A 307 -4.65 -69.41 -21.62
CA ALA A 307 -5.77 -69.93 -20.83
C ALA A 307 -5.71 -69.49 -19.36
N ASP A 308 -4.51 -69.27 -18.82
CA ASP A 308 -4.30 -68.79 -17.45
C ASP A 308 -4.71 -67.32 -17.27
N ALA A 309 -4.48 -66.48 -18.29
CA ALA A 309 -4.92 -65.09 -18.28
C ALA A 309 -6.45 -65.00 -18.30
N VAL A 310 -7.11 -65.84 -19.10
CA VAL A 310 -8.58 -65.92 -19.15
C VAL A 310 -9.15 -66.48 -17.84
N ALA A 311 -8.53 -67.51 -17.26
CA ALA A 311 -8.97 -68.11 -16.00
C ALA A 311 -8.84 -67.12 -14.83
N SER A 312 -7.75 -66.37 -14.76
CA SER A 312 -7.53 -65.36 -13.72
C SER A 312 -8.45 -64.15 -13.86
N ALA A 313 -8.76 -63.71 -15.09
CA ALA A 313 -9.75 -62.66 -15.33
C ALA A 313 -11.18 -63.11 -14.95
N ARG A 314 -11.57 -64.36 -15.23
CA ARG A 314 -12.85 -64.93 -14.75
C ARG A 314 -12.93 -64.99 -13.23
N ALA A 315 -11.88 -65.49 -12.58
CA ALA A 315 -11.85 -65.59 -11.13
C ALA A 315 -11.95 -64.22 -10.43
N ARG A 316 -11.38 -63.17 -11.04
CA ARG A 316 -11.53 -61.79 -10.55
C ARG A 316 -12.94 -61.27 -10.75
N LEU A 317 -13.48 -61.41 -11.97
CA LEU A 317 -14.86 -61.00 -12.27
C LEU A 317 -15.88 -61.66 -11.33
N GLU A 318 -15.73 -62.97 -11.03
CA GLU A 318 -16.60 -63.69 -10.10
C GLU A 318 -16.44 -63.24 -8.64
N ARG A 319 -15.24 -62.77 -8.25
CA ARG A 319 -14.93 -62.39 -6.88
C ARG A 319 -15.33 -60.95 -6.55
N ASP A 320 -15.06 -60.02 -7.45
CA ASP A 320 -15.20 -58.58 -7.19
C ASP A 320 -16.04 -57.83 -8.23
N GLY A 321 -16.51 -58.49 -9.29
CA GLY A 321 -17.35 -57.85 -10.31
C GLY A 321 -16.65 -56.73 -11.08
N SER A 322 -15.30 -56.70 -11.08
CA SER A 322 -14.52 -55.64 -11.72
C SER A 322 -14.85 -55.49 -13.21
N ILE A 323 -15.08 -54.24 -13.63
CA ILE A 323 -15.37 -53.87 -15.01
C ILE A 323 -14.13 -54.10 -15.89
N GLU A 324 -12.93 -53.89 -15.35
CA GLU A 324 -11.66 -54.19 -16.00
C GLU A 324 -11.52 -55.69 -16.28
N ALA A 325 -11.88 -56.54 -15.32
CA ALA A 325 -11.88 -57.99 -15.52
C ALA A 325 -12.92 -58.45 -16.55
N ALA A 326 -14.07 -57.76 -16.64
CA ALA A 326 -15.05 -58.00 -17.70
C ALA A 326 -14.50 -57.57 -19.08
N ALA A 327 -13.82 -56.42 -19.15
CA ALA A 327 -13.19 -55.93 -20.37
C ALA A 327 -12.07 -56.87 -20.86
N ASP A 328 -11.27 -57.41 -19.94
CA ASP A 328 -10.20 -58.38 -20.25
C ASP A 328 -10.73 -59.72 -20.80
N LEU A 329 -12.00 -60.05 -20.54
CA LEU A 329 -12.68 -61.24 -21.06
C LEU A 329 -13.39 -61.01 -22.41
N LEU A 330 -13.59 -59.75 -22.81
CA LEU A 330 -14.14 -59.44 -24.13
C LEU A 330 -13.07 -59.70 -25.19
N ASP A 331 -13.42 -60.57 -26.15
CA ASP A 331 -12.52 -60.94 -27.25
C ASP A 331 -12.29 -59.72 -28.16
N ASP A 332 -11.03 -59.43 -28.49
CA ASP A 332 -10.66 -58.31 -29.38
C ASP A 332 -11.24 -58.47 -30.79
N SER A 333 -11.76 -59.65 -31.13
CA SER A 333 -12.46 -59.93 -32.39
C SER A 333 -13.83 -59.25 -32.53
N LEU A 334 -14.42 -58.76 -31.43
CA LEU A 334 -15.71 -58.05 -31.46
C LEU A 334 -15.60 -56.58 -31.87
N PHE A 335 -14.37 -56.03 -31.90
CA PHE A 335 -14.11 -54.62 -32.20
C PHE A 335 -13.21 -54.42 -33.43
N SER A 336 -13.07 -55.43 -34.31
CA SER A 336 -12.39 -55.30 -35.60
C SER A 336 -13.34 -54.94 -36.73
#